data_AF-A0A1Q8ERR0-F1
#
_entry.id   AF-A0A1Q8ERR0-F1
#
_cell.length_a   1.000
_cell.length_b   1.000
_cell.length_c   1.000
_cell.angle_alpha   90.00
_cell.angle_beta   90.00
_cell.angle_gamma   90.00
#
_symmetry.space_group_name_H-M   'P 1'
#
loop_
_entity.id
_entity.type
_entity.pdbx_description
1 polymer ?
#
loop_
_entity_poly.entity_id
_entity_poly.type
_entity_poly.pdbx_seq_one_letter_code
_entity_poly.pdbx_strand_id
1 'polypeptide(L)'
;MADEADQDFYNRADAIIELANAHIGDSSRGKASASLMYANSRFAAWVSACGCRDAAELAANKQQALDYFVGEFRLMLEENLTDYVENFDLYMSGKQD
;
A
#
# COMPACT_ATOMS: atom_id res chain seq x y z
N MET A 1 2.73 -3.75 -23.98
CA MET A 1 2.92 -2.34 -23.63
C MET A 1 1.91 -2.08 -22.53
N ALA A 2 2.36 -1.82 -21.30
CA ALA A 2 1.42 -1.42 -20.24
C ALA A 2 0.66 -0.18 -20.74
N ASP A 3 -0.65 -0.12 -20.48
CA ASP A 3 -1.45 1.03 -20.91
C ASP A 3 -0.96 2.28 -20.16
N GLU A 4 -1.12 3.47 -20.73
CA GLU A 4 -0.62 4.72 -20.12
C GLU A 4 -1.20 4.95 -18.71
N ALA A 5 -2.43 4.50 -18.49
CA ALA A 5 -3.10 4.48 -17.19
C ALA A 5 -2.41 3.57 -16.15
N ASP A 6 -1.85 2.44 -16.58
CA ASP A 6 -1.10 1.53 -15.71
C ASP A 6 0.21 2.18 -15.28
N GLN A 7 0.91 2.86 -16.20
CA GLN A 7 2.15 3.57 -15.89
C GLN A 7 1.92 4.67 -14.85
N ASP A 8 0.84 5.44 -14.99
CA ASP A 8 0.47 6.48 -14.05
C ASP A 8 0.12 5.94 -12.66
N PHE A 9 -0.47 4.75 -12.58
CA PHE A 9 -0.70 4.06 -11.32
C PHE A 9 0.62 3.70 -10.63
N TYR A 10 1.55 3.06 -11.34
CA TYR A 10 2.85 2.69 -10.79
C TYR A 10 3.66 3.92 -10.36
N ASN A 11 3.70 4.98 -11.17
CA ASN A 11 4.38 6.23 -10.83
C ASN A 11 3.91 6.81 -9.49
N ARG A 12 2.59 6.75 -9.22
CA ARG A 12 2.04 7.21 -7.93
C ARG A 12 2.41 6.29 -6.77
N ALA A 13 2.40 4.98 -6.99
CA ALA A 13 2.79 4.00 -5.97
C ALA A 13 4.28 4.17 -5.61
N ASP A 14 5.14 4.32 -6.61
CA ASP A 14 6.58 4.51 -6.44
C ASP A 14 6.90 5.79 -5.67
N ALA A 15 6.22 6.91 -5.97
CA ALA A 15 6.39 8.15 -5.22
C ALA A 15 6.10 8.01 -3.71
N ILE A 16 5.15 7.13 -3.34
CA ILE A 16 4.84 6.82 -1.93
C ILE A 16 5.95 5.96 -1.32
N ILE A 17 6.48 4.99 -2.07
CA ILE A 17 7.61 4.15 -1.65
C ILE A 17 8.86 5.00 -1.44
N GLU A 18 9.16 5.92 -2.35
CA GLU A 18 10.29 6.85 -2.23
C GLU A 18 10.21 7.68 -0.95
N LEU A 19 9.03 8.20 -0.62
CA LEU A 19 8.81 8.93 0.63
C LEU A 19 9.00 8.04 1.86
N ALA A 20 8.47 6.81 1.83
CA ALA A 20 8.67 5.86 2.92
C ALA A 20 10.16 5.49 3.08
N ASN A 21 10.89 5.34 1.98
CA ASN A 21 12.33 5.06 1.97
C ASN A 21 13.14 6.23 2.57
N ALA A 22 12.77 7.47 2.29
CA ALA A 22 13.41 8.65 2.88
C ALA A 22 13.30 8.66 4.42
N HIS A 23 12.25 8.05 4.99
CA HIS A 23 12.10 7.92 6.45
C HIS A 23 12.94 6.78 7.06
N ILE A 24 13.52 5.88 6.27
CA ILE A 24 14.34 4.77 6.80
C ILE A 24 15.63 5.29 7.44
N GLY A 25 16.27 6.31 6.85
CA GLY A 25 17.53 6.87 7.36
C GLY A 25 17.43 7.40 8.79
N ASP A 26 16.33 8.09 9.11
CA ASP A 26 16.05 8.62 10.45
C ASP A 26 15.36 7.60 11.38
N SER A 27 15.02 6.41 10.88
CA SER A 27 14.27 5.41 11.63
C SER A 27 14.72 3.97 11.29
N SER A 28 13.77 3.05 11.09
CA SER A 28 14.05 1.67 10.67
C SER A 28 13.04 1.26 9.62
N ARG A 29 13.39 0.26 8.79
CA ARG A 29 12.47 -0.35 7.81
C ARG A 29 11.12 -0.70 8.43
N GLY A 30 11.13 -1.27 9.65
CA GLY A 30 9.91 -1.61 10.38
C GLY A 30 9.07 -0.40 10.80
N LYS A 31 9.71 0.69 11.26
CA LYS A 31 9.00 1.93 11.63
C LYS A 31 8.44 2.66 10.41
N ALA A 32 9.21 2.73 9.33
CA ALA A 32 8.75 3.30 8.06
C ALA A 32 7.56 2.50 7.49
N SER A 33 7.65 1.17 7.49
CA SER A 33 6.56 0.27 7.07
C SER A 33 5.30 0.45 7.92
N ALA A 34 5.42 0.48 9.25
CA ALA A 34 4.28 0.72 10.14
C ALA A 34 3.62 2.09 9.90
N SER A 35 4.43 3.12 9.66
CA SER A 35 3.95 4.47 9.37
C SER A 35 3.20 4.53 8.03
N LEU A 36 3.74 3.87 6.99
CA LEU A 36 3.09 3.76 5.69
C LEU A 36 1.75 3.01 5.79
N MET A 37 1.71 1.88 6.50
CA MET A 37 0.48 1.13 6.72
C MET A 37 -0.58 1.97 7.44
N TYR A 38 -0.17 2.71 8.47
CA TYR A 38 -1.08 3.61 9.19
C TYR A 38 -1.56 4.76 8.29
N ALA A 39 -0.68 5.38 7.51
CA ALA A 39 -1.05 6.42 6.55
C ALA A 39 -2.08 5.90 5.53
N ASN A 40 -1.86 4.72 4.95
CA ASN A 40 -2.80 4.09 4.03
C ASN A 40 -4.18 3.86 4.67
N SER A 41 -4.23 3.35 5.91
CA SER A 41 -5.50 3.14 6.63
C SER A 41 -6.29 4.43 6.85
N ARG A 42 -5.62 5.55 7.14
CA ARG A 42 -6.26 6.86 7.31
C ARG A 42 -6.79 7.40 5.99
N PHE A 43 -6.03 7.21 4.92
CA PHE A 43 -6.44 7.59 3.59
C PHE A 43 -7.65 6.77 3.13
N ALA A 44 -7.63 5.46 3.30
CA ALA A 44 -8.76 4.57 3.02
C ALA A 44 -10.02 4.96 3.79
N ALA A 45 -9.90 5.27 5.08
CA ALA A 45 -11.02 5.75 5.89
C ALA A 45 -11.61 7.07 5.37
N TRP A 46 -10.76 8.00 4.93
CA TRP A 46 -11.21 9.25 4.30
C TRP A 46 -11.90 9.00 2.96
N VAL A 47 -11.36 8.14 2.09
CA VAL A 47 -11.98 7.75 0.82
C VAL A 47 -13.37 7.15 1.05
N SER A 48 -13.52 6.25 2.03
CA SER A 48 -14.83 5.70 2.41
C SER A 48 -15.80 6.78 2.88
N ALA A 49 -15.32 7.72 3.70
CA ALA A 49 -16.14 8.82 4.20
C ALA A 49 -16.62 9.74 3.07
N CYS A 50 -15.77 10.05 2.09
CA CYS A 50 -16.13 10.85 0.92
C CYS A 50 -17.25 10.21 0.05
N GLY A 51 -17.40 8.89 0.10
CA GLY A 51 -18.48 8.17 -0.59
C GLY A 51 -19.81 8.14 0.17
N CYS A 52 -19.86 8.64 1.41
CA CYS A 52 -21.05 8.60 2.26
C CYS A 52 -21.68 10.00 2.40
N ARG A 53 -22.99 10.06 2.59
CA ARG A 53 -23.74 11.32 2.83
C ARG A 53 -23.56 11.84 4.24
N ASP A 54 -23.45 10.93 5.20
CA ASP A 54 -23.34 11.26 6.63
C ASP A 54 -22.62 10.14 7.42
N ALA A 55 -22.44 10.40 8.72
CA ALA A 55 -21.78 9.47 9.64
C ALA A 55 -22.56 8.18 9.89
N ALA A 56 -23.90 8.18 9.75
CA ALA A 56 -24.70 6.98 9.94
C ALA A 56 -24.53 6.02 8.76
N GLU A 57 -24.47 6.54 7.54
CA GLU A 57 -24.14 5.76 6.34
C GLU A 57 -22.72 5.20 6.39
N LEU A 58 -21.74 6.01 6.81
CA LEU A 58 -20.37 5.50 7.03
C LEU A 58 -20.33 4.39 8.07
N ALA A 59 -21.07 4.52 9.17
CA ALA A 59 -21.14 3.49 10.20
C ALA A 59 -21.77 2.19 9.68
N ALA A 60 -22.84 2.29 8.86
CA ALA A 60 -23.49 1.14 8.22
C ALA A 60 -22.56 0.44 7.21
N ASN A 61 -21.76 1.21 6.46
CA ASN A 61 -20.86 0.69 5.42
C ASN A 61 -19.46 0.32 5.95
N LYS A 62 -19.18 0.56 7.24
CA LYS A 62 -17.84 0.38 7.83
C LYS A 62 -17.25 -1.01 7.58
N GLN A 63 -18.04 -2.07 7.78
CA GLN A 63 -17.55 -3.43 7.60
C GLN A 63 -17.23 -3.72 6.13
N GLN A 64 -18.10 -3.28 5.21
CA GLN A 64 -17.86 -3.43 3.78
C GLN A 64 -16.58 -2.70 3.33
N ALA A 65 -16.32 -1.50 3.85
CA ALA A 65 -15.09 -0.77 3.58
C ALA A 65 -13.86 -1.54 4.10
N LEU A 66 -13.92 -2.08 5.32
CA LEU A 66 -12.84 -2.91 5.88
C LEU A 66 -12.56 -4.13 5.01
N ASP A 67 -13.61 -4.88 4.64
CA ASP A 67 -13.47 -6.10 3.85
C ASP A 67 -12.86 -5.79 2.47
N TYR A 68 -13.27 -4.70 1.83
CA TYR A 68 -12.72 -4.24 0.57
C TYR A 68 -11.23 -3.90 0.69
N PHE A 69 -10.85 -2.95 1.54
CA PHE A 69 -9.46 -2.48 1.60
C PHE A 69 -8.49 -3.55 2.11
N VAL A 70 -8.90 -4.37 3.09
CA VAL A 70 -8.07 -5.48 3.58
C VAL A 70 -7.98 -6.59 2.53
N GLY A 71 -9.04 -6.85 1.79
CA GLY A 71 -9.07 -7.80 0.69
C GLY A 71 -8.11 -7.42 -0.43
N GLU A 72 -8.22 -6.20 -0.95
CA GLU A 72 -7.34 -5.68 -2.00
C GLU A 72 -5.88 -5.66 -1.54
N PHE A 73 -5.61 -5.20 -0.30
CA PHE A 73 -4.26 -5.21 0.25
C PHE A 73 -3.68 -6.62 0.35
N ARG A 74 -4.50 -7.61 0.76
CA ARG A 74 -4.07 -9.01 0.82
C ARG A 74 -3.70 -9.53 -0.56
N LEU A 75 -4.54 -9.30 -1.58
CA LEU A 75 -4.28 -9.76 -2.95
C LEU A 75 -2.96 -9.19 -3.49
N MET A 76 -2.76 -7.87 -3.37
CA MET A 76 -1.53 -7.22 -3.80
C MET A 76 -0.31 -7.75 -3.02
N LEU A 77 -0.43 -7.94 -1.70
CA LEU A 77 0.66 -8.46 -0.89
C LEU A 77 1.02 -9.90 -1.26
N GLU A 78 0.02 -10.76 -1.51
CA GLU A 78 0.23 -12.14 -1.94
C GLU A 78 0.96 -12.20 -3.29
N GLU A 79 0.57 -11.37 -4.25
CA GLU A 79 1.26 -11.27 -5.55
C GLU A 79 2.72 -10.84 -5.38
N ASN A 80 2.98 -9.76 -4.64
CA ASN A 80 4.34 -9.27 -4.38
C ASN A 80 5.18 -10.32 -3.65
N LEU A 81 4.63 -10.98 -2.63
CA LEU A 81 5.37 -12.03 -1.91
C LEU A 81 5.67 -13.24 -2.80
N THR A 82 4.75 -13.61 -3.69
CA THR A 82 4.97 -14.68 -4.66
C THR A 82 6.12 -14.32 -5.60
N ASP A 83 6.14 -13.09 -6.12
CA ASP A 83 7.25 -12.61 -6.95
C ASP A 83 8.60 -12.63 -6.21
N TYR A 84 8.63 -12.20 -4.94
CA TYR A 84 9.84 -12.30 -4.12
C TYR A 84 10.25 -13.75 -3.83
N VAL A 85 9.32 -14.69 -3.72
CA VAL A 85 9.62 -16.11 -3.52
C VAL A 85 10.23 -16.72 -4.79
N GLU A 86 9.68 -16.38 -5.95
CA GLU A 86 10.14 -16.89 -7.25
C GLU A 86 11.49 -16.29 -7.66
N ASN A 87 11.74 -15.02 -7.31
CA ASN A 87 12.91 -14.26 -7.72
C ASN A 87 13.85 -13.91 -6.56
N PHE A 88 13.77 -14.63 -5.44
CA PHE A 88 14.45 -14.28 -4.18
C PHE A 88 15.95 -14.02 -4.37
N ASP A 89 16.67 -14.98 -4.98
CA ASP A 89 18.11 -14.88 -5.16
C ASP A 89 18.48 -13.69 -6.06
N LEU A 90 17.66 -13.37 -7.07
CA LEU A 90 17.89 -12.24 -7.95
C LEU A 90 17.71 -10.90 -7.21
N TYR A 91 16.60 -10.73 -6.49
CA TYR A 91 16.28 -9.49 -5.79
C TYR A 91 17.18 -9.25 -4.58
N MET A 92 17.58 -10.32 -3.89
CA MET A 92 18.37 -10.25 -2.67
C MET A 92 19.88 -10.41 -2.91
N SER A 93 20.33 -10.65 -4.14
CA SER A 93 21.77 -10.69 -4.50
C SER A 93 22.39 -9.30 -4.79
N GLY A 94 21.58 -8.23 -4.77
CA GLY A 94 22.05 -6.86 -4.89
C GLY A 94 22.82 -6.40 -3.64
N LYS A 95 24.16 -6.54 -3.70
CA LYS A 95 25.22 -6.02 -2.82
C LYS A 95 24.85 -5.77 -1.34
N GLN A 96 25.37 -6.65 -0.49
CA GLN A 96 25.87 -6.22 0.82
C GLN A 96 26.85 -5.07 0.60
N ASP A 97 26.42 -3.85 0.94
CA ASP A 97 27.32 -2.80 1.43
C ASP A 97 27.25 -2.81 2.97
#